data_AF-A0A820Y579-F1
#
_entry.id   AF-A0A820Y579-F1
#
_cell.length_a   1.000
_cell.length_b   1.000
_cell.length_c   1.000
_cell.angle_alpha   90.00
_cell.angle_beta   90.00
_cell.angle_gamma   90.00
#
_symmetry.space_group_name_H-M   'P 1'
#
loop_
_entity.id
_entity.type
_entity.pdbx_description
1 polymer ?
#
loop_
_entity_poly.entity_id
_entity_poly.type
_entity_poly.pdbx_seq_one_letter_code
_entity_poly.pdbx_strand_id
1 'polypeptide(L)'
;MFDNIASLNFIHYDKLSISIEKQQNEQIDKQIHLNNQENSIYAKAMVSLEKEEMNLLNSVECTHQMISIEFYYCFKQNLLEWMRKYIGMVIIAVNQLWSTWEIEDQFDKIIKHNQRSAMKTYVKQLNSQIEEIAIEMRIFLKPNEYNKFEIVLTIDVHTRDTVDILIRDGINESHDFSWQCQLRV
;
A
#
# COMPACT_ATOMS: atom_id res chain seq x y z
N MET A 1 -2.39 13.45 -20.02
CA MET A 1 -1.13 12.77 -20.39
C MET A 1 -0.58 11.96 -19.22
N PHE A 2 -0.89 12.30 -17.95
CA PHE A 2 -0.76 11.38 -16.82
C PHE A 2 -2.04 11.42 -15.98
N ASP A 3 -2.52 10.27 -15.52
CA ASP A 3 -3.79 10.17 -14.77
C ASP A 3 -3.61 10.53 -13.28
N ASN A 4 -2.40 10.38 -12.74
CA ASN A 4 -2.10 10.50 -11.31
C ASN A 4 -1.46 11.84 -10.89
N ILE A 5 -1.26 12.77 -11.83
CA ILE A 5 -0.57 14.05 -11.59
C ILE A 5 -1.58 15.19 -11.79
N ALA A 6 -1.87 15.94 -10.73
CA ALA A 6 -2.73 17.11 -10.79
C ALA A 6 -1.95 18.38 -11.18
N SER A 7 -0.77 18.59 -10.60
CA SER A 7 0.08 19.73 -10.96
C SER A 7 1.57 19.44 -10.71
N LEU A 8 2.44 20.18 -11.41
CA LEU A 8 3.88 20.15 -11.25
C LEU A 8 4.34 21.55 -10.81
N ASN A 9 4.87 21.67 -9.60
CA ASN A 9 5.42 22.93 -9.12
C ASN A 9 6.93 22.95 -9.31
N PHE A 10 7.44 24.00 -9.97
CA PHE A 10 8.86 24.18 -10.25
C PHE A 10 9.46 25.26 -9.34
N ILE A 11 10.34 24.87 -8.41
CA ILE A 11 11.03 25.84 -7.54
C ILE A 11 12.44 26.07 -8.10
N HIS A 12 12.61 27.18 -8.84
CA HIS A 12 13.86 27.76 -9.38
C HIS A 12 14.36 27.31 -10.77
N TYR A 13 14.79 28.28 -11.58
CA TYR A 13 15.24 28.12 -12.97
C TYR A 13 16.55 27.32 -13.14
N ASP A 14 17.39 27.25 -12.10
CA ASP A 14 18.67 26.51 -12.12
C ASP A 14 18.62 25.14 -11.42
N LYS A 15 17.54 24.86 -10.69
CA LYS A 15 17.32 23.60 -9.97
C LYS A 15 15.83 23.28 -10.00
N LEU A 16 15.39 22.50 -10.96
CA LEU A 16 13.99 22.08 -11.05
C LEU A 16 13.66 21.08 -9.92
N SER A 17 13.28 21.58 -8.76
CA SER A 17 12.50 20.75 -7.83
C SER A 17 11.09 20.64 -8.39
N ILE A 18 10.62 19.41 -8.53
CA ILE A 18 9.29 19.09 -9.03
C ILE A 18 8.49 18.64 -7.81
N SER A 19 7.58 19.47 -7.32
CA SER A 19 6.56 18.98 -6.39
C SER A 19 5.40 18.45 -7.23
N ILE A 20 5.17 17.14 -7.15
CA ILE A 20 4.01 16.49 -7.76
C ILE A 20 2.85 16.68 -6.79
N GLU A 21 1.86 17.47 -7.18
CA GLU A 21 0.56 17.50 -6.53
C GLU A 21 -0.29 16.41 -7.17
N LYS A 22 -0.68 15.40 -6.40
CA LYS A 22 -1.66 14.40 -6.87
C LYS A 22 -3.08 14.92 -6.68
N GLN A 23 -4.06 14.30 -7.36
CA GLN A 23 -5.48 14.67 -7.30
C GLN A 23 -6.09 14.70 -5.86
N GLN A 24 -5.39 14.16 -4.86
CA GLN A 24 -5.81 14.14 -3.45
C GLN A 24 -4.97 15.03 -2.51
N ASN A 25 -4.29 16.06 -3.03
CA ASN A 25 -3.41 16.97 -2.27
C ASN A 25 -2.24 16.25 -1.54
N GLU A 26 -1.84 15.08 -2.03
CA GLU A 26 -0.57 14.47 -1.65
C GLU A 26 0.57 15.20 -2.37
N GLN A 27 1.41 15.87 -1.59
CA GLN A 27 2.61 16.54 -2.08
C GLN A 27 3.80 15.59 -1.96
N ILE A 28 4.42 15.25 -3.09
CA ILE A 28 5.71 14.55 -3.13
C ILE A 28 6.77 15.59 -3.49
N ASP A 29 7.52 16.07 -2.50
CA ASP A 29 8.66 16.95 -2.75
C ASP A 29 9.86 16.11 -3.16
N LYS A 30 10.21 16.13 -4.46
CA LYS A 30 11.44 15.53 -4.97
C LYS A 30 12.28 16.56 -5.73
N GLN A 31 13.54 16.67 -5.33
CA GLN A 31 14.52 17.51 -6.02
C GLN A 31 15.08 16.72 -7.20
N ILE A 32 14.81 17.17 -8.43
CA ILE A 32 15.37 16.56 -9.64
C ILE A 32 16.48 17.48 -10.17
N HIS A 33 17.71 16.97 -10.21
CA HIS A 33 18.82 17.69 -10.84
C HIS A 33 18.80 17.45 -12.36
N LEU A 34 18.35 18.45 -13.13
CA LEU A 34 18.46 18.43 -14.59
C LEU A 34 19.69 19.24 -15.03
N ASN A 35 20.62 18.61 -15.74
CA ASN A 35 21.78 19.30 -16.30
C ASN A 35 21.37 20.06 -17.58
N ASN A 36 21.65 21.36 -17.58
CA ASN A 36 21.37 22.27 -18.68
C ASN A 36 22.33 22.04 -19.85
N GLN A 37 21.92 21.29 -20.87
CA GLN A 37 22.29 21.57 -22.26
C GLN A 37 21.10 21.30 -23.20
N GLU A 38 20.96 22.20 -24.18
CA GLU A 38 19.78 22.62 -24.94
C GLU A 38 18.84 21.56 -25.57
N ASN A 39 17.68 22.09 -26.00
CA ASN A 39 16.59 21.54 -26.82
C ASN A 39 15.48 20.76 -26.08
N SER A 40 14.34 21.48 -26.00
CA SER A 40 13.02 21.16 -25.41
C SER A 40 13.05 20.74 -23.94
N ILE A 41 13.09 21.74 -23.05
CA ILE A 41 12.89 21.57 -21.59
C ILE A 41 11.62 20.75 -21.33
N TYR A 42 10.56 20.95 -22.12
CA TYR A 42 9.31 20.21 -22.01
C TYR A 42 9.43 18.75 -22.44
N ALA A 43 10.07 18.44 -23.57
CA ALA A 43 10.23 17.04 -24.00
C ALA A 43 11.18 16.27 -23.09
N LYS A 44 12.24 16.92 -22.57
CA LYS A 44 13.14 16.33 -21.58
C LYS A 44 12.46 16.15 -20.24
N ALA A 45 11.71 17.14 -19.75
CA ALA A 45 10.89 17.00 -18.55
C ALA A 45 9.87 15.87 -18.71
N MET A 46 9.23 15.75 -19.88
CA MET A 46 8.25 14.70 -20.14
C MET A 46 8.87 13.32 -20.19
N VAL A 47 9.96 13.14 -20.93
CA VAL A 47 10.70 11.86 -21.00
C VAL A 47 11.32 11.53 -19.65
N SER A 48 11.78 12.52 -18.87
CA SER A 48 12.26 12.32 -17.50
C SER A 48 11.13 11.93 -16.55
N LEU A 49 9.92 12.50 -16.70
CA LEU A 49 8.73 12.12 -15.94
C LEU A 49 8.24 10.71 -16.30
N GLU A 50 8.20 10.34 -17.58
CA GLU A 50 7.85 8.97 -18.02
C GLU A 50 8.90 7.97 -17.54
N LYS A 51 10.19 8.33 -17.64
CA LYS A 51 11.30 7.50 -17.14
C LYS A 51 11.30 7.44 -15.61
N GLU A 52 10.82 8.46 -14.92
CA GLU A 52 10.62 8.45 -13.49
C GLU A 52 9.37 7.67 -13.08
N GLU A 53 8.29 7.71 -13.85
CA GLU A 53 7.13 6.85 -13.66
C GLU A 53 7.52 5.38 -13.84
N MET A 54 8.32 5.08 -14.86
CA MET A 54 8.90 3.74 -15.08
C MET A 54 9.95 3.38 -14.02
N ASN A 55 10.73 4.33 -13.49
CA ASN A 55 11.66 4.06 -12.38
C ASN A 55 10.93 3.95 -11.04
N LEU A 56 9.80 4.63 -10.85
CA LEU A 56 8.89 4.46 -9.73
C LEU A 56 8.23 3.10 -9.84
N LEU A 57 7.80 2.68 -11.03
CA LEU A 57 7.22 1.37 -11.31
C LEU A 57 8.24 0.23 -11.11
N ASN A 58 9.45 0.37 -11.65
CA ASN A 58 10.55 -0.58 -11.46
C ASN A 58 11.10 -0.53 -10.04
N SER A 59 11.08 0.65 -9.39
CA SER A 59 11.29 0.71 -7.95
C SER A 59 10.17 -0.04 -7.27
N VAL A 60 8.89 0.14 -7.62
CA VAL A 60 7.77 -0.58 -7.03
C VAL A 60 7.91 -2.09 -7.19
N GLU A 61 8.48 -2.62 -8.28
CA GLU A 61 8.81 -4.06 -8.41
C GLU A 61 9.97 -4.50 -7.50
N CYS A 62 11.10 -3.77 -7.46
CA CYS A 62 12.24 -4.07 -6.57
C CYS A 62 11.95 -3.74 -5.08
N THR A 63 11.06 -2.79 -4.87
CA THR A 63 10.60 -2.22 -3.61
C THR A 63 9.35 -2.96 -3.16
N HIS A 64 8.71 -3.80 -3.99
CA HIS A 64 7.70 -4.77 -3.54
C HIS A 64 8.36 -5.73 -2.55
N GLN A 65 9.51 -6.31 -2.92
CA GLN A 65 10.29 -7.15 -1.99
C GLN A 65 10.84 -6.37 -0.79
N MET A 66 11.39 -5.17 -1.02
CA MET A 66 11.95 -4.36 0.06
C MET A 66 10.88 -3.84 1.03
N ILE A 67 9.75 -3.34 0.54
CA ILE A 67 8.64 -2.83 1.37
C ILE A 67 7.90 -3.99 2.04
N SER A 68 7.77 -5.17 1.43
CA SER A 68 7.23 -6.35 2.12
C SER A 68 8.07 -6.73 3.34
N ILE A 69 9.40 -6.74 3.18
CA ILE A 69 10.34 -7.03 4.27
C ILE A 69 10.33 -5.90 5.30
N GLU A 70 10.33 -4.63 4.85
CA GLU A 70 10.33 -3.47 5.75
C GLU A 70 8.99 -3.30 6.48
N PHE A 71 7.87 -3.70 5.87
CA PHE A 71 6.56 -3.83 6.49
C PHE A 71 6.57 -4.91 7.57
N TYR A 72 7.12 -6.10 7.31
CA TYR A 72 7.29 -7.15 8.32
C TYR A 72 8.08 -6.67 9.56
N TYR A 73 9.12 -5.85 9.35
CA TYR A 73 9.91 -5.29 10.46
C TYR A 73 9.25 -4.08 11.14
N CYS A 74 8.55 -3.21 10.39
CA CYS A 74 7.93 -1.98 10.92
C CYS A 74 6.54 -2.18 11.53
N PHE A 75 5.74 -3.13 11.04
CA PHE A 75 4.39 -3.42 11.57
C PHE A 75 4.45 -3.91 13.03
N LYS A 76 5.58 -4.50 13.43
CA LYS A 76 5.85 -4.81 14.85
C LYS A 76 6.10 -3.58 15.73
N GLN A 77 6.36 -2.40 15.17
CA GLN A 77 6.72 -1.21 15.94
C GLN A 77 5.69 -0.08 15.87
N ASN A 78 5.08 0.24 14.71
CA ASN A 78 3.90 1.14 14.61
C ASN A 78 3.31 1.23 13.18
N LEU A 79 2.12 0.65 12.94
CA LEU A 79 1.42 0.72 11.62
C LEU A 79 1.08 2.16 11.20
N LEU A 80 0.67 3.00 12.15
CA LEU A 80 0.21 4.36 11.87
C LEU A 80 1.36 5.25 11.42
N GLU A 81 2.53 5.11 12.05
CA GLU A 81 3.73 5.85 11.68
C GLU A 81 4.20 5.44 10.27
N TRP A 82 4.13 4.16 9.96
CA TRP A 82 4.45 3.65 8.63
C TRP A 82 3.51 4.25 7.56
N MET A 83 2.20 4.27 7.79
CA MET A 83 1.23 4.87 6.85
C MET A 83 1.45 6.38 6.62
N ARG A 84 2.04 7.11 7.58
CA ARG A 84 2.39 8.52 7.39
C ARG A 84 3.61 8.72 6.48
N LYS A 85 4.52 7.75 6.43
CA LYS A 85 5.78 7.82 5.65
C LYS A 85 5.57 7.57 4.15
N TYR A 86 4.58 6.76 3.78
CA TYR A 86 4.37 6.32 2.39
C TYR A 86 3.15 6.97 1.73
N ILE A 87 3.14 6.95 0.40
CA ILE A 87 2.06 7.43 -0.46
C ILE A 87 0.90 6.44 -0.41
N GLY A 88 -0.35 6.91 -0.50
CA GLY A 88 -1.56 6.06 -0.42
C GLY A 88 -1.53 4.83 -1.35
N MET A 89 -1.09 4.99 -2.61
CA MET A 89 -1.01 3.88 -3.57
C MET A 89 -0.06 2.75 -3.13
N VAL A 90 1.07 3.10 -2.50
CA VAL A 90 2.03 2.12 -2.00
C VAL A 90 1.44 1.38 -0.80
N ILE A 91 0.75 2.11 0.08
CA ILE A 91 0.06 1.55 1.25
C ILE A 91 -0.97 0.51 0.82
N ILE A 92 -1.81 0.83 -0.17
CA ILE A 92 -2.83 -0.07 -0.70
C ILE A 92 -2.22 -1.37 -1.24
N ALA A 93 -1.21 -1.24 -2.10
CA ALA A 93 -0.58 -2.40 -2.74
C ALA A 93 0.04 -3.36 -1.71
N VAL A 94 0.74 -2.80 -0.71
CA VAL A 94 1.38 -3.59 0.35
C VAL A 94 0.34 -4.25 1.25
N ASN A 95 -0.75 -3.54 1.59
CA ASN A 95 -1.81 -4.09 2.42
C ASN A 95 -2.51 -5.28 1.75
N GLN A 96 -2.77 -5.17 0.44
CA GLN A 96 -3.37 -6.24 -0.37
C GLN A 96 -2.45 -7.48 -0.47
N LEU A 97 -1.16 -7.25 -0.71
CA LEU A 97 -0.16 -8.30 -0.74
C LEU A 97 -0.06 -9.03 0.61
N TRP A 98 0.03 -8.25 1.69
CA TRP A 98 0.19 -8.79 3.03
C TRP A 98 -1.03 -9.63 3.46
N SER A 99 -2.23 -9.11 3.20
CA SER A 99 -3.48 -9.84 3.44
C SER A 99 -3.50 -11.20 2.73
N THR A 100 -3.01 -11.25 1.49
CA THR A 100 -2.91 -12.49 0.71
C THR A 100 -1.94 -13.48 1.37
N TRP A 101 -0.75 -13.01 1.73
CA TRP A 101 0.27 -13.84 2.37
C TRP A 101 -0.18 -14.38 3.74
N GLU A 102 -0.79 -13.56 4.59
CA GLU A 102 -1.21 -13.97 5.93
C GLU A 102 -2.29 -15.06 5.90
N ILE A 103 -3.23 -14.95 4.96
CA ILE A 103 -4.28 -15.96 4.76
C ILE A 103 -3.66 -17.28 4.27
N GLU A 104 -2.72 -17.23 3.33
CA GLU A 104 -1.99 -18.42 2.87
C GLU A 104 -1.16 -19.07 3.99
N ASP A 105 -0.52 -18.26 4.84
CA ASP A 105 0.18 -18.74 6.03
C ASP A 105 -0.78 -19.39 7.05
N GLN A 106 -2.03 -18.91 7.18
CA GLN A 106 -3.03 -19.59 8.01
C GLN A 106 -3.41 -20.96 7.43
N PHE A 107 -3.59 -21.09 6.12
CA PHE A 107 -3.83 -22.39 5.48
C PHE A 107 -2.67 -23.35 5.73
N ASP A 108 -1.44 -22.87 5.59
CA ASP A 108 -0.23 -23.64 5.89
C ASP A 108 -0.18 -24.09 7.36
N LYS A 109 -0.54 -23.22 8.31
CA LYS A 109 -0.65 -23.58 9.73
C LYS A 109 -1.70 -24.66 10.01
N ILE A 110 -2.83 -24.62 9.32
CA ILE A 110 -3.88 -25.63 9.46
C ILE A 110 -3.38 -26.99 8.95
N ILE A 111 -2.75 -27.02 7.77
CA ILE A 111 -2.34 -28.26 7.10
C ILE A 111 -1.05 -28.83 7.70
N LYS A 112 0.02 -28.01 7.80
CA LYS A 112 1.37 -28.46 8.19
C LYS A 112 1.53 -28.58 9.70
N HIS A 113 0.86 -27.72 10.47
CA HIS A 113 0.98 -27.66 11.94
C HIS A 113 -0.26 -28.18 12.67
N ASN A 114 -1.27 -28.68 11.96
CA ASN A 114 -2.53 -29.20 12.50
C ASN A 114 -3.27 -28.20 13.41
N GLN A 115 -3.09 -26.89 13.18
CA GLN A 115 -3.69 -25.82 13.97
C GLN A 115 -5.08 -25.46 13.44
N ARG A 116 -6.08 -26.28 13.75
CA ARG A 116 -7.47 -26.10 13.26
C ARG A 116 -8.14 -24.78 13.67
N SER A 117 -7.61 -24.11 14.69
CA SER A 117 -8.12 -22.80 15.16
C SER A 117 -7.32 -21.61 14.64
N ALA A 118 -6.35 -21.80 13.73
CA ALA A 118 -5.51 -20.71 13.22
C ALA A 118 -6.36 -19.58 12.62
N MET A 119 -7.26 -19.91 11.68
CA MET A 119 -8.14 -18.94 11.03
C MET A 119 -9.03 -18.18 12.03
N LYS A 120 -9.59 -18.88 13.02
CA LYS A 120 -10.41 -18.25 14.08
C LYS A 120 -9.61 -17.32 14.99
N THR A 121 -8.33 -17.62 15.18
CA THR A 121 -7.42 -16.77 15.96
C THR A 121 -7.04 -15.54 15.14
N TYR A 122 -6.82 -15.73 13.83
CA TYR A 122 -6.49 -14.67 12.89
C TYR A 122 -7.62 -13.63 12.76
N VAL A 123 -8.89 -14.04 12.67
CA VAL A 123 -10.03 -13.08 12.67
C VAL A 123 -10.05 -12.21 13.92
N LYS A 124 -9.68 -12.74 15.09
CA LYS A 124 -9.60 -11.93 16.32
C LYS A 124 -8.48 -10.90 16.23
N GLN A 125 -7.35 -11.24 15.61
CA GLN A 125 -6.24 -10.32 15.38
C GLN A 125 -6.64 -9.21 14.41
N LEU A 126 -7.26 -9.56 13.28
CA LEU A 126 -7.79 -8.58 12.32
C LEU A 126 -8.78 -7.61 12.96
N ASN A 127 -9.71 -8.11 13.76
CA ASN A 127 -10.66 -7.25 14.47
C ASN A 127 -9.98 -6.29 15.45
N SER A 128 -8.92 -6.72 16.16
CA SER A 128 -8.13 -5.85 17.03
C SER A 128 -7.43 -4.75 16.25
N GLN A 129 -6.81 -5.08 15.11
CA GLN A 129 -6.13 -4.11 14.25
C GLN A 129 -7.10 -3.08 13.67
N ILE A 130 -8.27 -3.54 13.19
CA ILE A 130 -9.35 -2.67 12.70
C ILE A 130 -9.81 -1.71 13.81
N GLU A 131 -9.98 -2.20 15.04
CA GLU A 131 -10.37 -1.38 16.19
C GLU A 131 -9.30 -0.33 16.54
N GLU A 132 -8.02 -0.70 16.53
CA GLU A 132 -6.90 0.22 16.75
C GLU A 132 -6.88 1.35 15.71
N ILE A 133 -6.99 1.02 14.42
CA ILE A 133 -7.04 2.03 13.34
C ILE A 133 -8.30 2.90 13.49
N ALA A 134 -9.45 2.31 13.79
CA ALA A 134 -10.71 3.03 13.96
C ALA A 134 -10.68 4.00 15.15
N ILE A 135 -10.00 3.66 16.25
CA ILE A 135 -9.81 4.55 17.40
C ILE A 135 -8.94 5.75 16.99
N GLU A 136 -7.85 5.52 16.26
CA GLU A 136 -6.92 6.56 15.82
C GLU A 136 -7.56 7.53 14.83
N MET A 137 -8.42 7.04 13.94
CA MET A 137 -9.19 7.88 13.02
C MET A 137 -10.20 8.82 13.73
N ARG A 138 -10.55 8.56 15.00
CA ARG A 138 -11.41 9.47 15.79
C ARG A 138 -10.64 10.70 16.29
N ILE A 139 -9.32 10.66 16.30
CA ILE A 139 -8.46 11.80 16.63
C ILE A 139 -8.38 12.72 15.40
N PHE A 140 -8.15 14.01 15.60
CA PHE A 140 -8.05 14.98 14.51
C PHE A 140 -6.81 14.70 13.64
N LEU A 141 -7.01 14.08 12.47
CA LEU A 141 -5.98 13.79 11.46
C LEU A 141 -5.98 14.83 10.34
N LYS A 142 -4.85 14.99 9.65
CA LYS A 142 -4.81 15.80 8.42
C LYS A 142 -5.68 15.13 7.34
N PRO A 143 -6.35 15.87 6.44
CA PRO A 143 -7.23 15.30 5.42
C PRO A 143 -6.60 14.17 4.59
N ASN A 144 -5.32 14.32 4.23
CA ASN A 144 -4.58 13.30 3.50
C ASN A 144 -4.35 12.01 4.32
N GLU A 145 -4.02 12.14 5.60
CA GLU A 145 -3.81 11.00 6.48
C GLU A 145 -5.13 10.26 6.76
N TYR A 146 -6.22 11.03 6.90
CA TYR A 146 -7.56 10.47 7.05
C TYR A 146 -7.94 9.60 5.85
N ASN A 147 -7.77 10.10 4.62
CA ASN A 147 -8.08 9.35 3.41
C ASN A 147 -7.25 8.06 3.29
N LYS A 148 -5.96 8.10 3.66
CA LYS A 148 -5.11 6.89 3.68
C LYS A 148 -5.66 5.85 4.64
N PHE A 149 -6.04 6.26 5.84
CA PHE A 149 -6.52 5.35 6.88
C PHE A 149 -7.90 4.80 6.53
N GLU A 150 -8.77 5.62 5.94
CA GLU A 150 -10.08 5.20 5.43
C GLU A 150 -9.96 4.10 4.39
N ILE A 151 -9.01 4.23 3.46
CA ILE A 151 -8.78 3.23 2.42
C ILE A 151 -8.25 1.93 3.03
N VAL A 152 -7.25 2.01 3.93
CA VAL A 152 -6.72 0.81 4.61
C VAL A 152 -7.80 0.11 5.41
N LEU A 153 -8.60 0.84 6.18
CA LEU A 153 -9.72 0.30 6.95
C LEU A 153 -10.73 -0.44 6.05
N THR A 154 -11.01 0.12 4.86
CA THR A 154 -11.89 -0.52 3.89
C THR A 154 -11.32 -1.85 3.38
N ILE A 155 -10.01 -1.90 3.11
CA ILE A 155 -9.32 -3.13 2.69
C ILE A 155 -9.32 -4.16 3.83
N ASP A 156 -8.99 -3.75 5.06
CA ASP A 156 -8.92 -4.67 6.22
C ASP A 156 -10.28 -5.28 6.55
N VAL A 157 -11.36 -4.49 6.44
CA VAL A 157 -12.74 -5.00 6.57
C VAL A 157 -13.05 -6.03 5.49
N HIS A 158 -12.65 -5.77 4.23
CA HIS A 158 -12.83 -6.73 3.14
C HIS A 158 -12.04 -8.03 3.37
N THR A 159 -10.80 -7.93 3.83
CA THR A 159 -9.97 -9.08 4.20
C THR A 159 -10.63 -9.88 5.32
N ARG A 160 -11.09 -9.24 6.40
CA ARG A 160 -11.81 -9.90 7.49
C ARG A 160 -13.06 -10.62 7.00
N ASP A 161 -13.89 -9.95 6.20
CA ASP A 161 -15.14 -10.54 5.69
C ASP A 161 -14.85 -11.76 4.81
N THR A 162 -13.77 -11.73 4.02
CA THR A 162 -13.28 -12.88 3.25
C THR A 162 -12.88 -14.03 4.16
N VAL A 163 -12.13 -13.77 5.23
CA VAL A 163 -11.73 -14.79 6.22
C VAL A 163 -12.95 -15.36 6.95
N ASP A 164 -13.93 -14.54 7.30
CA ASP A 164 -15.18 -14.98 7.94
C ASP A 164 -15.98 -15.92 7.02
N ILE A 165 -16.04 -15.63 5.71
CA ILE A 165 -16.62 -16.53 4.71
C ILE A 165 -15.88 -17.87 4.69
N LEU A 166 -14.55 -17.86 4.65
CA LEU A 166 -13.73 -19.08 4.65
C LEU A 166 -13.98 -19.93 5.91
N ILE A 167 -14.10 -19.31 7.08
CA ILE A 167 -14.39 -20.02 8.34
C ILE A 167 -15.81 -20.59 8.33
N ARG A 168 -16.80 -19.80 7.90
CA ARG A 168 -18.21 -20.20 7.85
C ARG A 168 -18.39 -21.41 6.94
N ASP A 169 -17.72 -21.40 5.79
CA ASP A 169 -17.84 -22.44 4.76
C ASP A 169 -16.89 -23.62 5.04
N GLY A 170 -16.08 -23.55 6.11
CA GLY A 170 -15.21 -24.63 6.56
C GLY A 170 -13.99 -24.87 5.66
N ILE A 171 -13.59 -23.85 4.91
CA ILE A 171 -12.50 -23.91 3.93
C ILE A 171 -11.16 -23.88 4.66
N ASN A 172 -10.36 -24.93 4.49
CA ASN A 172 -9.08 -25.12 5.19
C ASN A 172 -7.89 -25.27 4.24
N GLU A 173 -8.11 -25.10 2.94
CA GLU A 173 -7.10 -25.31 1.90
C GLU A 173 -7.08 -24.15 0.91
N SER A 174 -5.88 -23.78 0.47
CA SER A 174 -5.68 -22.68 -0.47
C SER A 174 -6.16 -23.00 -1.89
N HIS A 175 -6.39 -24.27 -2.24
CA HIS A 175 -6.84 -24.62 -3.60
C HIS A 175 -8.34 -24.35 -3.82
N ASP A 176 -9.11 -24.09 -2.76
CA ASP A 176 -10.56 -23.94 -2.84
C ASP A 176 -10.96 -22.73 -3.69
N PHE A 177 -12.01 -22.89 -4.50
CA PHE A 177 -12.47 -21.83 -5.39
C PHE A 177 -12.88 -20.56 -4.63
N SER A 178 -13.42 -20.70 -3.43
CA SER A 178 -13.85 -19.57 -2.57
C SER A 178 -12.69 -18.65 -2.20
N TRP A 179 -11.47 -19.21 -2.12
CA TRP A 179 -10.23 -18.43 -1.97
C TRP A 179 -9.63 -18.03 -3.32
N GLN A 180 -9.61 -18.93 -4.30
CA GLN A 180 -9.00 -18.67 -5.62
C GLN A 180 -9.70 -17.56 -6.41
N CYS A 181 -10.98 -17.30 -6.14
CA CYS A 181 -11.75 -16.24 -6.81
C CYS A 181 -11.41 -14.83 -6.32
N GLN A 182 -10.63 -14.69 -5.24
CA GLN A 182 -10.19 -13.39 -4.73
C GLN A 182 -9.06 -12.80 -5.56
N LEU A 183 -8.95 -11.46 -5.56
CA LEU A 183 -7.81 -10.76 -6.14
C LEU A 183 -6.58 -10.98 -5.25
N ARG A 184 -5.66 -11.80 -5.74
CA ARG A 184 -4.37 -12.12 -5.09
C ARG A 184 -3.24 -11.46 -5.87
N VAL A 185 -2.29 -10.91 -5.14
CA VAL A 185 -1.13 -10.17 -5.66
C VAL A 185 0.14 -10.95 -5.36
#